data_AF-A0A8H3EK32-F1
#
_entry.id   AF-A0A8H3EK32-F1
#
_cell.length_a   1.000
_cell.length_b   1.000
_cell.length_c   1.000
_cell.angle_alpha   90.00
_cell.angle_beta   90.00
_cell.angle_gamma   90.00
#
_symmetry.space_group_name_H-M   'P 1'
#
loop_
_entity.id
_entity.type
_entity.pdbx_description
1 polymer ?
#
loop_
_entity_poly.entity_id
_entity_poly.type
_entity_poly.pdbx_seq_one_letter_code
_entity_poly.pdbx_strand_id
1 'polypeptide(L)'
;MLGIIKSWHAYASQQTDFSKIGPRDPEWEPFLGTKLIKERQRFMHEIDIMDADGRASEDLGLLFGYGKLSHSNLLDNLRSIQKTRSSVSLSESKILGEDPLLQSIFAEVTRLRVVGITPRYTVGGDFQLGEWPIPEGSFIEPPAGALNKDIWNAGSDDDTHPLDTFWADRFLIYPADPLVDHYAKTNDRLKLLYLGQEKKYRMSHDSH
;
A
#
# COMPACT_ATOMS: atom_id res chain seq x y z
N MET A 1 -0.79 24.43 11.67
CA MET A 1 -0.77 23.50 10.53
C MET A 1 -2.04 23.61 9.69
N LEU A 2 -3.25 23.44 10.24
CA LEU A 2 -4.52 23.60 9.49
C LEU A 2 -4.64 24.93 8.72
N GLY A 3 -4.25 26.06 9.33
CA GLY A 3 -4.28 27.37 8.66
C GLY A 3 -3.45 27.42 7.36
N ILE A 4 -2.32 26.70 7.30
CA ILE A 4 -1.47 26.65 6.11
C ILE A 4 -2.18 25.91 4.97
N ILE A 5 -2.84 24.78 5.29
CA ILE A 5 -3.59 23.97 4.33
C ILE A 5 -4.78 24.77 3.79
N LYS A 6 -5.51 25.50 4.65
CA LYS A 6 -6.60 26.39 4.21
C LYS A 6 -6.11 27.50 3.28
N SER A 7 -4.96 28.12 3.58
CA SER A 7 -4.37 29.11 2.68
C SER A 7 -3.98 28.51 1.33
N TRP A 8 -3.46 27.27 1.32
CA TRP A 8 -3.18 26.54 0.10
C TRP A 8 -4.46 26.22 -0.70
N HIS A 9 -5.53 25.74 -0.06
CA HIS A 9 -6.82 25.50 -0.72
C HIS A 9 -7.40 26.76 -1.36
N ALA A 10 -7.38 27.88 -0.62
CA ALA A 10 -7.85 29.17 -1.11
C ALA A 10 -7.02 29.66 -2.31
N TYR A 11 -5.69 29.52 -2.23
CA TYR A 11 -4.80 29.84 -3.34
C TYR A 11 -5.07 28.94 -4.55
N ALA A 12 -5.09 27.61 -4.36
CA ALA A 12 -5.29 26.65 -5.44
C ALA A 12 -6.64 26.85 -6.15
N SER A 13 -7.71 27.12 -5.40
CA SER A 13 -9.05 27.36 -5.97
C SER A 13 -9.13 28.62 -6.85
N GLN A 14 -8.21 29.57 -6.68
CA GLN A 14 -8.10 30.73 -7.57
C GLN A 14 -7.38 30.40 -8.88
N GLN A 15 -6.58 29.34 -8.89
CA GLN A 15 -5.71 28.98 -10.01
C GLN A 15 -6.24 27.80 -10.84
N THR A 16 -7.00 26.89 -10.22
CA THR A 16 -7.54 25.70 -10.84
C THR A 16 -9.00 25.48 -10.47
N ASP A 17 -9.80 25.07 -11.45
CA ASP A 17 -11.18 24.66 -11.25
C ASP A 17 -11.22 23.16 -10.92
N PHE A 18 -11.35 22.85 -9.63
CA PHE A 18 -11.41 21.47 -9.15
C PHE A 18 -12.73 20.76 -9.51
N SER A 19 -13.78 21.49 -9.91
CA SER A 19 -15.06 20.88 -10.31
C SER A 19 -14.99 20.19 -11.67
N LYS A 20 -13.99 20.52 -12.50
CA LYS A 20 -13.81 19.96 -13.85
C LYS A 20 -12.65 18.99 -13.86
N ILE A 21 -12.97 17.71 -13.92
CA ILE A 21 -11.99 16.63 -14.04
C ILE A 21 -12.47 15.65 -15.11
N GLY A 22 -11.74 15.61 -16.22
CA GLY A 22 -12.01 14.76 -17.36
C GLY A 22 -11.09 13.54 -17.43
N PRO A 23 -11.48 12.48 -18.16
CA PRO A 23 -10.60 11.33 -18.41
C PRO A 23 -9.30 11.68 -19.12
N ARG A 24 -9.26 12.81 -19.86
CA ARG A 24 -8.10 13.28 -20.62
C ARG A 24 -7.26 14.35 -19.91
N ASP A 25 -7.67 14.79 -18.72
CA ASP A 25 -6.90 15.75 -17.94
C ASP A 25 -5.58 15.14 -17.46
N PRO A 26 -4.51 15.94 -17.34
CA PRO A 26 -3.22 15.45 -16.88
C PRO A 26 -3.33 14.84 -15.47
N GLU A 27 -2.54 13.80 -15.23
CA GLU A 27 -2.50 13.12 -13.92
C GLU A 27 -1.93 14.00 -12.80
N TRP A 28 -1.23 15.08 -13.16
CA TRP A 28 -0.63 16.04 -12.24
C TRP A 28 -0.74 17.48 -12.74
N GLU A 29 -0.93 18.43 -11.82
CA GLU A 29 -0.90 19.87 -12.05
C GLU A 29 -0.28 20.64 -10.86
N PRO A 30 0.23 21.87 -11.05
CA PRO A 30 1.08 22.56 -10.06
C PRO A 30 0.40 23.00 -8.74
N PHE A 31 -0.93 23.12 -8.70
CA PHE A 31 -1.66 23.74 -7.59
C PHE A 31 -2.19 22.73 -6.59
N LEU A 32 -2.95 21.73 -7.02
CA LEU A 32 -3.47 20.63 -6.20
C LEU A 32 -2.65 19.34 -6.35
N GLY A 33 -1.70 19.29 -7.28
CA GLY A 33 -0.86 18.11 -7.49
C GLY A 33 -1.58 17.06 -8.31
N THR A 34 -1.74 15.86 -7.76
CA THR A 34 -2.30 14.74 -8.50
C THR A 34 -3.80 14.89 -8.73
N LYS A 35 -4.30 14.23 -9.78
CA LYS A 35 -5.73 14.11 -10.07
C LYS A 35 -6.54 13.58 -8.88
N LEU A 36 -5.94 12.72 -8.05
CA LEU A 36 -6.54 12.23 -6.80
C LEU A 36 -6.87 13.38 -5.83
N ILE A 37 -5.94 14.31 -5.60
CA ILE A 37 -6.17 15.43 -4.68
C ILE A 37 -7.25 16.37 -5.25
N LYS A 38 -7.25 16.59 -6.56
CA LYS A 38 -8.28 17.38 -7.25
C LYS A 38 -9.67 16.74 -7.10
N GLU A 39 -9.79 15.44 -7.33
CA GLU A 39 -11.02 14.65 -7.14
C GLU A 39 -11.50 14.67 -5.69
N ARG A 40 -10.59 14.53 -4.73
CA ARG A 40 -10.89 14.63 -3.29
C ARG A 40 -11.43 16.02 -2.94
N GLN A 41 -10.82 17.08 -3.45
CA GLN A 41 -11.31 18.44 -3.25
C GLN A 41 -12.73 18.61 -3.78
N ARG A 42 -13.04 18.12 -5.00
CA ARG A 42 -14.40 18.16 -5.53
C ARG A 42 -15.39 17.42 -4.61
N PHE A 43 -15.09 16.16 -4.31
CA PHE A 43 -15.94 15.31 -3.48
C PHE A 43 -16.21 15.91 -2.10
N MET A 44 -15.19 16.46 -1.44
CA MET A 44 -15.36 17.06 -0.11
C MET A 44 -16.16 18.37 -0.13
N HIS A 45 -16.19 19.10 -1.24
CA HIS A 45 -17.06 20.26 -1.40
C HIS A 45 -18.51 19.88 -1.67
N GLU A 46 -18.78 18.63 -2.11
CA GLU A 46 -20.14 18.09 -2.29
C GLU A 46 -20.74 17.55 -0.97
N ILE A 47 -19.91 17.35 0.07
CA ILE A 47 -20.37 16.89 1.39
C ILE A 47 -20.82 18.10 2.22
N ASP A 48 -22.12 18.20 2.45
CA ASP A 48 -22.77 19.33 3.13
C ASP A 48 -22.23 19.59 4.56
N ILE A 49 -21.85 18.54 5.29
CA ILE A 49 -21.31 18.66 6.65
C ILE A 49 -19.82 19.05 6.72
N MET A 50 -19.11 19.07 5.59
CA MET A 50 -17.68 19.39 5.58
C MET A 50 -17.47 20.89 5.39
N ASP A 51 -17.11 21.58 6.46
CA ASP A 51 -16.65 22.97 6.38
C ASP A 51 -15.15 23.07 5.97
N ALA A 52 -14.62 24.29 5.89
CA ALA A 52 -13.23 24.51 5.50
C ALA A 52 -12.22 23.87 6.47
N ASP A 53 -12.57 23.73 7.75
CA ASP A 53 -11.72 23.08 8.75
C ASP A 53 -11.76 21.55 8.61
N GLY A 54 -12.91 20.97 8.32
CA GLY A 54 -13.07 19.55 7.99
C GLY A 54 -12.25 19.16 6.77
N ARG A 55 -12.34 19.92 5.67
CA ARG A 55 -11.57 19.65 4.44
C ARG A 55 -10.06 19.78 4.66
N ALA A 56 -9.63 20.80 5.39
CA ALA A 56 -8.21 20.95 5.72
C ALA A 56 -7.71 19.86 6.67
N SER A 57 -8.57 19.35 7.55
CA SER A 57 -8.24 18.24 8.46
C SER A 57 -8.07 16.92 7.73
N GLU A 58 -8.92 16.63 6.75
CA GLU A 58 -8.80 15.44 5.89
C GLU A 58 -7.50 15.44 5.10
N ASP A 59 -7.15 16.55 4.45
CA ASP A 59 -5.90 16.65 3.70
C ASP A 59 -4.66 16.64 4.60
N LEU A 60 -4.76 17.22 5.81
CA LEU A 60 -3.72 17.08 6.82
C LEU A 60 -3.52 15.61 7.23
N GLY A 61 -4.62 14.88 7.45
CA GLY A 61 -4.60 13.46 7.76
C GLY A 61 -3.96 12.64 6.65
N LEU A 62 -4.29 12.96 5.39
CA LEU A 62 -3.69 12.34 4.21
C LEU A 62 -2.18 12.57 4.13
N LEU A 63 -1.73 13.83 4.25
CA LEU A 63 -0.31 14.19 4.23
C LEU A 63 0.46 13.51 5.36
N PHE A 64 -0.12 13.45 6.56
CA PHE A 64 0.49 12.78 7.70
C PHE A 64 0.57 11.26 7.49
N GLY A 65 -0.47 10.65 6.92
CA GLY A 65 -0.47 9.23 6.56
C GLY A 65 0.61 8.87 5.54
N TYR A 66 0.75 9.67 4.47
CA TYR A 66 1.78 9.45 3.44
C TYR A 66 3.20 9.74 3.95
N GLY A 67 3.39 10.72 4.83
CA GLY A 67 4.69 10.99 5.45
C GLY A 67 5.27 9.78 6.19
N LYS A 68 4.41 8.96 6.80
CA LYS A 68 4.81 7.71 7.47
C LYS A 68 5.25 6.62 6.48
N LEU A 69 4.61 6.53 5.31
CA LEU A 69 4.95 5.56 4.27
C LEU A 69 6.24 5.95 3.51
N SER A 70 6.51 7.25 3.36
CA SER A 70 7.69 7.73 2.63
C SER A 70 8.99 7.62 3.42
N HIS A 71 8.94 7.59 4.75
CA HIS A 71 10.13 7.46 5.60
C HIS A 71 10.67 6.02 5.69
N SER A 72 9.88 5.02 5.33
CA SER A 72 10.28 3.61 5.45
C SER A 72 10.91 3.10 4.16
N ASN A 73 12.20 3.36 3.91
CA ASN A 73 13.13 2.60 3.02
C ASN A 73 12.67 2.24 1.60
N LEU A 74 11.48 2.67 1.15
CA LEU A 74 10.85 2.19 -0.06
C LEU A 74 11.56 2.77 -1.26
N LEU A 75 11.93 4.06 -1.21
CA LEU A 75 12.75 4.69 -2.24
C LEU A 75 14.14 4.07 -2.32
N ASP A 76 14.77 3.72 -1.20
CA ASP A 76 16.10 3.10 -1.21
C ASP A 76 16.05 1.67 -1.76
N ASN A 77 15.02 0.90 -1.41
CA ASN A 77 14.77 -0.43 -1.97
C ASN A 77 14.43 -0.34 -3.46
N LEU A 78 13.53 0.54 -3.87
CA LEU A 78 13.18 0.76 -5.28
C LEU A 78 14.39 1.23 -6.11
N ARG A 79 15.25 2.09 -5.58
CA ARG A 79 16.50 2.53 -6.24
C ARG A 79 17.52 1.39 -6.36
N SER A 80 17.61 0.49 -5.39
CA SER A 80 18.47 -0.70 -5.48
C SER A 80 18.02 -1.66 -6.60
N ILE A 81 16.70 -1.76 -6.80
CA ILE A 81 16.08 -2.55 -7.88
C ILE A 81 16.22 -1.86 -9.24
N GLN A 82 16.14 -0.53 -9.27
CA GLN A 82 16.38 0.25 -10.48
C GLN A 82 17.83 0.11 -10.98
N LYS A 83 18.81 -0.04 -10.08
CA LYS A 83 20.22 -0.27 -10.45
C LYS A 83 20.44 -1.61 -11.16
N THR A 84 19.59 -2.61 -10.93
CA THR A 84 19.68 -3.94 -11.56
C THR A 84 18.94 -4.05 -12.89
N ARG A 85 17.98 -3.15 -13.18
CA ARG A 85 17.32 -3.03 -14.50
C ARG A 85 17.63 -1.69 -15.16
N SER A 86 18.66 -1.68 -16.00
CA SER A 86 18.88 -0.57 -16.93
C SER A 86 17.65 -0.42 -17.85
N SER A 87 17.14 0.81 -17.98
CA SER A 87 16.14 1.30 -18.96
C SER A 87 14.64 1.36 -18.62
N VAL A 88 14.20 1.34 -17.36
CA VAL A 88 12.79 1.64 -17.06
C VAL A 88 12.58 3.16 -16.91
N SER A 89 11.99 3.80 -17.92
CA SER A 89 11.41 5.14 -17.82
C SER A 89 10.19 5.09 -16.90
N LEU A 90 10.28 5.76 -15.75
CA LEU A 90 9.29 5.69 -14.67
C LEU A 90 8.06 6.54 -15.00
N SER A 91 7.03 5.96 -15.62
CA SER A 91 5.66 6.39 -15.33
C SER A 91 5.20 5.58 -14.11
N GLU A 92 5.38 6.15 -12.92
CA GLU A 92 5.40 5.45 -11.62
C GLU A 92 4.12 4.66 -11.30
N SER A 93 2.95 5.10 -11.78
CA SER A 93 1.66 4.47 -11.45
C SER A 93 1.38 3.17 -12.21
N LYS A 94 1.87 3.05 -13.45
CA LYS A 94 1.57 1.88 -14.29
C LYS A 94 2.50 0.71 -13.99
N ILE A 95 3.76 1.01 -13.65
CA ILE A 95 4.80 0.02 -13.38
C ILE A 95 4.50 -0.77 -12.10
N LEU A 96 4.02 -0.12 -11.04
CA LEU A 96 3.60 -0.82 -9.82
C LEU A 96 2.29 -1.58 -10.01
N GLY A 97 1.46 -1.23 -10.99
CA GLY A 97 0.21 -1.96 -11.29
C GLY A 97 0.41 -3.23 -12.11
N GLU A 98 1.49 -3.30 -12.89
CA GLU A 98 1.66 -4.30 -13.95
C GLU A 98 2.86 -5.25 -13.76
N ASP A 99 3.82 -4.93 -12.89
CA ASP A 99 4.97 -5.79 -12.61
C ASP A 99 4.78 -6.55 -11.27
N PRO A 100 4.51 -7.87 -11.31
CA PRO A 100 4.28 -8.65 -10.09
C PRO A 100 5.48 -8.65 -9.14
N LEU A 101 6.72 -8.58 -9.64
CA LEU A 101 7.90 -8.55 -8.79
C LEU A 101 7.96 -7.23 -8.00
N LEU A 102 7.69 -6.10 -8.66
CA LEU A 102 7.67 -4.80 -7.97
C LEU A 102 6.55 -4.71 -6.93
N GLN A 103 5.39 -5.29 -7.25
CA GLN A 103 4.29 -5.40 -6.29
C GLN A 103 4.66 -6.28 -5.09
N SER A 104 5.32 -7.41 -5.36
CA SER A 104 5.79 -8.34 -4.32
C SER A 104 6.78 -7.67 -3.38
N ILE A 105 7.72 -6.91 -3.93
CA ILE A 105 8.69 -6.12 -3.17
C ILE A 105 7.96 -5.06 -2.33
N PHE A 106 7.04 -4.30 -2.94
CA PHE A 106 6.27 -3.29 -2.22
C PHE A 106 5.47 -3.90 -1.06
N ALA A 107 4.83 -5.05 -1.29
CA ALA A 107 4.08 -5.79 -0.28
C ALA A 107 4.99 -6.28 0.86
N GLU A 108 6.16 -6.86 0.56
CA GLU A 108 7.10 -7.36 1.56
C GLU A 108 7.73 -6.22 2.38
N VAL A 109 8.06 -5.09 1.74
CA VAL A 109 8.52 -3.88 2.45
C VAL A 109 7.43 -3.41 3.42
N THR A 110 6.18 -3.35 2.97
CA THR A 110 5.06 -2.91 3.80
C THR A 110 4.85 -3.87 4.97
N ARG A 111 4.85 -5.19 4.74
CA ARG A 111 4.72 -6.20 5.79
C ARG A 111 5.78 -6.05 6.89
N LEU A 112 7.05 -5.86 6.50
CA LEU A 112 8.19 -5.82 7.42
C LEU A 112 8.44 -4.48 8.08
N ARG A 113 8.21 -3.39 7.35
CA ARG A 113 8.70 -2.04 7.72
C ARG A 113 7.57 -1.08 8.07
N VAL A 114 6.34 -1.40 7.72
CA VAL A 114 5.17 -0.58 8.04
C VAL A 114 4.34 -1.32 9.10
N VAL A 115 4.52 -0.92 10.36
CA VAL A 115 3.69 -1.43 11.45
C VAL A 115 2.35 -0.68 11.46
N GLY A 116 1.31 -1.34 10.95
CA GLY A 116 -0.06 -0.84 10.95
C GLY A 116 -0.88 -1.38 12.14
N ILE A 117 -0.56 -0.98 13.37
CA ILE A 117 -1.46 -1.27 14.50
C ILE A 117 -2.56 -0.23 14.48
N THR A 118 -3.80 -0.68 14.31
CA THR A 118 -4.96 0.22 14.34
C THR A 118 -5.76 -0.12 15.60
N PRO A 119 -5.57 0.60 16.72
CA PRO A 119 -6.34 0.35 17.92
C PRO A 119 -7.82 0.64 17.68
N ARG A 120 -8.69 0.01 18.47
CA ARG A 120 -10.14 0.23 18.44
C ARG A 120 -10.62 0.59 19.83
N TYR A 121 -11.69 1.37 19.86
CA TYR A 121 -12.46 1.65 21.06
C TYR A 121 -13.90 1.21 20.81
N THR A 122 -14.47 0.46 21.74
CA THR A 122 -15.81 -0.10 21.59
C THR A 122 -16.85 0.94 21.96
N VAL A 123 -17.77 1.24 21.04
CA VAL A 123 -18.86 2.21 21.22
C VAL A 123 -20.20 1.60 20.80
N GLY A 124 -21.28 1.94 21.49
CA GLY A 124 -22.63 1.48 21.11
C GLY A 124 -23.04 0.15 21.75
N GLY A 125 -22.47 -0.19 22.90
CA GLY A 125 -22.78 -1.37 23.70
C GLY A 125 -21.75 -2.50 23.63
N ASP A 126 -21.98 -3.52 24.45
CA ASP A 126 -21.18 -4.74 24.50
C ASP A 126 -21.28 -5.52 23.18
N PHE A 127 -20.20 -6.14 22.73
CA PHE A 127 -20.22 -7.02 21.56
C PHE A 127 -19.43 -8.29 21.74
N GLN A 128 -19.76 -9.30 20.93
CA GLN A 128 -19.17 -10.63 20.99
C GLN A 128 -18.12 -10.81 19.89
N LEU A 129 -16.87 -11.13 20.26
CA LEU A 129 -15.81 -11.50 19.32
C LEU A 129 -15.49 -13.00 19.45
N GLY A 130 -16.12 -13.81 18.60
CA GLY A 130 -16.04 -15.27 18.74
C GLY A 130 -16.61 -15.72 20.08
N GLU A 131 -15.81 -16.37 20.92
CA GLU A 131 -16.20 -16.79 22.27
C GLU A 131 -15.96 -15.72 23.35
N TRP A 132 -15.39 -14.57 22.98
CA TRP A 132 -15.01 -13.52 23.93
C TRP A 132 -16.04 -12.38 23.95
N PRO A 133 -16.77 -12.17 25.07
CA PRO A 133 -17.57 -10.97 25.24
C PRO A 133 -16.66 -9.77 25.51
N ILE A 134 -16.87 -8.67 24.78
CA ILE A 134 -16.12 -7.43 24.91
C ILE A 134 -17.07 -6.32 25.39
N PRO A 135 -16.89 -5.80 26.61
CA PRO A 135 -17.71 -4.72 27.15
C PRO A 135 -17.55 -3.40 26.39
N GLU A 136 -18.59 -2.56 26.42
CA GLU A 136 -18.48 -1.16 25.99
C GLU A 136 -17.37 -0.41 26.75
N GLY A 137 -16.75 0.56 26.08
CA GLY A 137 -15.61 1.31 26.62
C GLY A 137 -14.27 0.57 26.66
N SER A 138 -14.19 -0.65 26.11
CA SER A 138 -12.95 -1.40 26.00
C SER A 138 -12.01 -0.81 24.95
N PHE A 139 -10.71 -0.80 25.27
CA PHE A 139 -9.65 -0.51 24.31
C PHE A 139 -9.08 -1.83 23.78
N ILE A 140 -9.07 -1.98 22.45
CA ILE A 140 -8.61 -3.20 21.79
C ILE A 140 -7.40 -2.85 20.93
N GLU A 141 -6.28 -3.52 21.19
CA GLU A 141 -5.09 -3.47 20.36
C GLU A 141 -4.91 -4.81 19.63
N PRO A 142 -5.17 -4.87 18.32
CA PRO A 142 -4.92 -6.09 17.55
C PRO A 142 -3.41 -6.38 17.51
N PRO A 143 -2.99 -7.65 17.66
CA PRO A 143 -1.59 -8.01 17.56
C PRO A 143 -1.06 -7.75 16.14
N ALA A 144 0.20 -7.34 16.04
CA ALA A 144 0.86 -7.16 14.76
C ALA A 144 1.03 -8.53 14.05
N GLY A 145 0.23 -8.78 13.02
CA GLY A 145 0.24 -10.06 12.30
C GLY A 145 1.44 -10.27 11.37
N ALA A 146 2.34 -9.30 11.25
CA ALA A 146 3.43 -9.31 10.26
C ALA A 146 4.37 -10.53 10.39
N LEU A 147 4.56 -11.06 11.60
CA LEU A 147 5.46 -12.20 11.86
C LEU A 147 4.71 -13.50 12.20
N ASN A 148 3.43 -13.60 11.86
CA ASN A 148 2.63 -14.79 12.10
C ASN A 148 2.86 -15.87 11.02
N LYS A 149 3.45 -17.01 11.42
CA LYS A 149 3.77 -18.16 10.53
C LYS A 149 2.53 -18.87 9.98
N ASP A 150 1.38 -18.74 10.63
CA ASP A 150 0.14 -19.36 10.16
C ASP A 150 -0.51 -18.55 9.02
N ILE A 151 -0.05 -17.31 8.82
CA ILE A 151 -0.61 -16.36 7.85
C ILE A 151 0.34 -16.16 6.66
N TRP A 152 1.64 -16.09 6.93
CA TRP A 152 2.64 -15.77 5.92
C TRP A 152 3.36 -17.01 5.41
N ASN A 153 3.43 -17.13 4.08
CA ASN A 153 4.28 -18.11 3.41
C ASN A 153 5.73 -17.97 3.93
N ALA A 154 6.31 -19.04 4.49
CA ALA A 154 7.68 -19.06 4.99
C ALA A 154 8.60 -19.96 4.15
N GLY A 155 8.21 -20.25 2.89
CA GLY A 155 8.91 -21.19 2.03
C GLY A 155 8.53 -22.64 2.30
N SER A 156 9.40 -23.56 1.93
CA SER A 156 9.24 -25.00 2.14
C SER A 156 10.15 -25.49 3.27
N ASP A 157 9.99 -26.76 3.66
CA ASP A 157 10.87 -27.39 4.66
C ASP A 157 12.34 -27.42 4.19
N ASP A 158 12.58 -27.52 2.88
CA ASP A 158 13.93 -27.57 2.29
C ASP A 158 14.49 -26.17 1.96
N ASP A 159 13.62 -25.14 1.86
CA ASP A 159 13.98 -23.75 1.58
C ASP A 159 13.12 -22.81 2.43
N THR A 160 13.48 -22.70 3.72
CA THR A 160 12.73 -21.92 4.71
C THR A 160 13.23 -20.47 4.77
N HIS A 161 12.29 -19.53 4.74
CA HIS A 161 12.53 -18.09 4.78
C HIS A 161 11.93 -17.46 6.05
N PRO A 162 12.76 -17.00 7.00
CA PRO A 162 12.30 -16.33 8.22
C PRO A 162 11.40 -15.12 7.94
N LEU A 163 10.38 -14.91 8.79
CA LEU A 163 9.41 -13.83 8.60
C LEU A 163 9.95 -12.45 8.97
N ASP A 164 11.05 -12.36 9.72
CA ASP A 164 11.73 -11.09 10.05
C ASP A 164 12.77 -10.67 8.98
N THR A 165 12.97 -11.52 7.98
CA THR A 165 13.91 -11.30 6.87
C THR A 165 13.14 -10.93 5.60
N PHE A 166 13.71 -10.02 4.81
CA PHE A 166 13.11 -9.61 3.54
C PHE A 166 13.20 -10.72 2.51
N TRP A 167 12.04 -11.19 2.05
CA TRP A 167 11.92 -12.15 0.96
C TRP A 167 10.73 -11.77 0.08
N ALA A 168 11.01 -11.13 -1.07
CA ALA A 168 9.97 -10.62 -1.95
C ALA A 168 9.15 -11.74 -2.58
N ASP A 169 9.75 -12.88 -2.93
CA ASP A 169 9.05 -13.98 -3.63
C ASP A 169 7.93 -14.62 -2.81
N ARG A 170 7.82 -14.26 -1.51
CA ARG A 170 6.73 -14.64 -0.61
C ARG A 170 5.33 -14.46 -1.22
N PHE A 171 5.13 -13.43 -2.04
CA PHE A 171 3.84 -13.11 -2.66
C PHE A 171 3.73 -13.54 -4.14
N LEU A 172 4.77 -14.19 -4.68
CA LEU A 172 4.80 -14.66 -6.06
C LEU A 172 4.35 -16.12 -6.14
N ILE A 173 3.58 -16.42 -7.18
CA ILE A 173 3.25 -17.80 -7.55
C ILE A 173 3.89 -18.09 -8.90
N TYR A 174 4.73 -19.12 -8.95
CA TYR A 174 5.34 -19.62 -10.18
C TYR A 174 4.54 -20.83 -10.68
N PRO A 175 3.95 -20.79 -11.90
CA PRO A 175 3.07 -21.85 -12.38
C PRO A 175 3.72 -23.23 -12.51
N ALA A 176 5.04 -23.27 -12.64
CA ALA A 176 5.83 -24.51 -12.76
C ALA A 176 6.34 -25.02 -11.40
N ASP A 177 6.04 -24.33 -10.29
CA ASP A 177 6.47 -24.75 -8.96
C ASP A 177 5.61 -25.92 -8.46
N PRO A 178 6.20 -27.08 -8.14
CA PRO A 178 5.45 -28.22 -7.60
C PRO A 178 4.79 -27.93 -6.24
N LEU A 179 5.12 -26.82 -5.58
CA LEU A 179 4.55 -26.39 -4.30
C LEU A 179 3.34 -25.45 -4.42
N VAL A 180 2.80 -25.23 -5.63
CA VAL A 180 1.60 -24.39 -5.87
C VAL A 180 0.45 -24.72 -4.91
N ASP A 181 0.23 -26.00 -4.59
CA ASP A 181 -0.83 -26.43 -3.66
C ASP A 181 -0.53 -26.10 -2.18
N HIS A 182 0.75 -26.03 -1.79
CA HIS A 182 1.16 -25.63 -0.43
C HIS A 182 0.95 -24.13 -0.22
N TYR A 183 1.33 -23.33 -1.22
CA TYR A 183 1.00 -21.91 -1.22
C TYR A 183 -0.52 -21.73 -1.22
N ALA A 184 -1.27 -22.43 -2.07
CA ALA A 184 -2.73 -22.30 -2.20
C ALA A 184 -3.52 -22.48 -0.89
N LYS A 185 -3.06 -23.34 0.04
CA LYS A 185 -3.74 -23.56 1.34
C LYS A 185 -3.64 -22.38 2.30
N THR A 186 -2.59 -21.57 2.23
CA THR A 186 -2.48 -20.30 2.99
C THR A 186 -3.21 -19.16 2.28
N ASN A 187 -3.58 -19.35 1.00
CA ASN A 187 -3.92 -18.29 0.05
C ASN A 187 -5.40 -17.94 -0.11
N ASP A 188 -6.36 -18.70 0.45
CA ASP A 188 -7.78 -18.28 0.43
C ASP A 188 -8.00 -16.92 1.14
N ARG A 189 -7.04 -16.50 1.98
CA ARG A 189 -7.08 -15.25 2.75
C ARG A 189 -6.26 -14.09 2.17
N LEU A 190 -5.35 -14.33 1.21
CA LEU A 190 -4.44 -13.31 0.67
C LEU A 190 -4.41 -13.40 -0.87
N LYS A 191 -4.88 -12.35 -1.56
CA LYS A 191 -4.81 -12.25 -3.03
C LYS A 191 -3.33 -12.11 -3.46
N LEU A 192 -2.74 -13.20 -3.95
CA LEU A 192 -1.39 -13.19 -4.53
C LEU A 192 -1.40 -12.84 -6.03
N LEU A 193 -0.23 -12.44 -6.54
CA LEU A 193 -0.06 -11.96 -7.90
C LEU A 193 0.52 -13.07 -8.79
N TYR A 194 -0.24 -13.42 -9.82
CA TYR A 194 0.13 -14.48 -10.75
C TYR A 194 1.15 -13.96 -11.77
N LEU A 195 2.34 -14.57 -11.83
CA LEU A 195 3.33 -14.30 -12.88
C LEU A 195 2.99 -15.09 -14.14
N GLY A 196 1.93 -14.66 -14.83
CA GLY A 196 1.49 -15.24 -16.10
C GLY A 196 2.14 -14.59 -17.33
N GLN A 197 3.46 -14.67 -17.48
CA GLN A 197 4.15 -14.42 -18.76
C GLN A 197 5.46 -15.22 -18.80
N GLU A 198 5.51 -16.30 -19.57
CA GLU A 198 6.77 -16.90 -20.01
C GLU A 198 7.58 -15.87 -20.79
N LYS A 199 8.61 -15.27 -20.18
CA LYS A 199 9.77 -14.79 -20.92
C LYS A 199 11.03 -15.30 -20.26
N LYS A 200 11.62 -16.31 -20.91
CA LYS A 200 12.98 -16.83 -20.73
C LYS A 200 13.96 -15.70 -20.38
N TYR A 201 14.29 -15.55 -19.10
CA TYR A 201 15.59 -15.04 -18.68
C TYR A 201 16.31 -16.17 -17.98
N ARG A 202 16.86 -17.07 -18.80
CA ARG A 202 17.87 -18.02 -18.38
C ARG A 202 19.13 -17.19 -18.14
N MET A 203 19.39 -16.78 -16.90
CA MET A 203 20.73 -16.30 -16.55
C MET A 203 21.65 -17.51 -16.60
N SER A 204 22.42 -17.61 -17.69
CA SER A 204 23.56 -18.51 -17.79
C SER A 204 24.55 -18.15 -16.68
N HIS A 205 24.58 -18.93 -15.62
CA HIS A 205 25.79 -19.12 -14.83
C HIS A 205 26.44 -20.39 -15.35
N ASP A 206 27.17 -20.26 -16.46
CA ASP A 206 28.22 -21.22 -16.79
C ASP A 206 29.51 -20.65 -16.21
N SER A 207 29.93 -21.27 -15.10
CA SER A 207 31.29 -21.20 -14.58
C SER A 207 31.92 -22.58 -14.76
N HIS A 208 33.00 -22.59 -15.55
CA HIS A 208 33.97 -23.65 -15.85
C HIS A 208 33.69 -24.56 -17.04
#